data_AF-A0A9D3PH21-F1
#
_entry.id   AF-A0A9D3PH21-F1
#
_cell.length_a   1.000
_cell.length_b   1.000
_cell.length_c   1.000
_cell.angle_alpha   90.00
_cell.angle_beta   90.00
_cell.angle_gamma   90.00
#
_symmetry.space_group_name_H-M   'P 1'
#
loop_
_entity.id
_entity.type
_entity.pdbx_description
1 polymer ?
#
loop_
_entity_poly.entity_id
_entity_poly.type
_entity_poly.pdbx_seq_one_letter_code
_entity_poly.pdbx_strand_id
1 'polypeptide(L)'
;MPAEKMEDSGKEEAMSNGGGLVYEDNEVEDSVRPEDLSELLAAGTKESHDKAENTQFVKDFLRGRIRRELFKLGTVALYFTYTAMEEEIERNKDHPQFAPLYFPAELHRHEALARDVEYFYGEDWQSQVSCSPATQRYVDRIHEVGRTDPVLLVAHSYTRYMGDLSGGQVLKKVAQRALKLPPTGEGLNFYQFDGIHSAKAFKQLYRSRMNELELDAPTKERIVAEANRAFQFNMEVFAELEEVGKTLQDEVLDAGIPAHGDMQGDISKCPYYAAKMAASGGTAYVCQMAMAALRHPTGQVLLAAWVAAIAGLAAWYLM
;
A
#
# COMPACT_ATOMS: atom_id res chain seq x y z
N MET A 1 30.34 -8.47 85.70
CA MET A 1 29.06 -7.90 86.19
C MET A 1 28.50 -7.03 85.08
N PRO A 2 27.17 -6.97 84.90
CA PRO A 2 26.23 -7.98 84.38
C PRO A 2 25.77 -7.56 82.95
N ALA A 3 25.42 -8.45 82.02
CA ALA A 3 24.15 -9.18 81.89
C ALA A 3 22.89 -8.30 82.01
N GLU A 4 22.23 -8.00 80.89
CA GLU A 4 20.78 -8.18 80.81
C GLU A 4 20.30 -8.35 79.36
N LYS A 5 19.36 -9.28 79.26
CA LYS A 5 18.70 -9.88 78.11
C LYS A 5 17.21 -9.63 78.36
N MET A 6 16.45 -9.21 77.36
CA MET A 6 14.98 -9.37 77.26
C MET A 6 14.64 -9.05 75.79
N GLU A 7 14.27 -10.02 74.93
CA GLU A 7 12.95 -10.69 74.81
C GLU A 7 11.81 -9.67 74.75
N ASP A 8 10.77 -9.77 73.94
CA ASP A 8 10.32 -10.63 72.84
C ASP A 8 9.00 -9.96 72.39
N SER A 9 8.64 -10.06 71.11
CA SER A 9 7.27 -10.38 70.66
C SER A 9 7.15 -10.10 69.17
N GLY A 10 7.17 -11.19 68.41
CA GLY A 10 6.72 -11.21 67.04
C GLY A 10 5.23 -10.93 66.92
N LYS A 11 4.85 -10.51 65.71
CA LYS A 11 3.67 -11.03 65.02
C LYS A 11 3.99 -11.05 63.52
N GLU A 12 4.33 -12.24 63.04
CA GLU A 12 4.02 -12.66 61.69
C GLU A 12 2.49 -12.66 61.53
N GLU A 13 2.00 -12.08 60.44
CA GLU A 13 0.83 -12.62 59.76
C GLU A 13 1.13 -12.67 58.26
N ALA A 14 0.90 -13.85 57.70
CA ALA A 14 1.29 -14.28 56.38
C ALA A 14 0.20 -13.96 55.33
N MET A 15 0.69 -13.61 54.14
CA MET A 15 0.20 -13.91 52.79
C MET A 15 -1.26 -13.65 52.40
N SER A 16 -1.44 -12.85 51.34
CA SER A 16 -2.15 -13.33 50.15
C SER A 16 -1.62 -12.63 48.88
N ASN A 17 -1.21 -13.45 47.92
CA ASN A 17 -0.83 -13.11 46.55
C ASN A 17 -1.89 -12.26 45.83
N GLY A 18 -1.43 -11.30 45.02
CA GLY A 18 -2.22 -10.63 44.00
C GLY A 18 -1.26 -10.01 42.99
N GLY A 19 -0.98 -10.75 41.91
CA GLY A 19 -0.02 -10.39 40.90
C GLY A 19 -0.35 -9.09 40.17
N GLY A 20 0.71 -8.38 39.82
CA GLY A 20 0.70 -7.23 38.94
C GLY A 20 2.14 -6.90 38.62
N LEU A 21 2.79 -7.71 37.78
CA LEU A 21 3.98 -7.28 37.06
C LEU A 21 3.52 -6.15 36.15
N VAL A 22 3.58 -4.92 36.66
CA VAL A 22 3.61 -3.73 35.83
C VAL A 22 4.96 -3.80 35.14
N TYR A 23 4.96 -4.37 33.94
CA TYR A 23 5.99 -4.05 32.97
C TYR A 23 5.77 -2.56 32.69
N GLU A 24 6.55 -1.70 33.36
CA GLU A 24 6.81 -0.37 32.86
C GLU A 24 7.49 -0.58 31.51
N ASP A 25 6.66 -0.53 30.47
CA ASP A 25 7.09 -0.36 29.10
C ASP A 25 7.77 1.02 29.08
N ASN A 26 9.05 1.05 29.41
CA ASN A 26 9.92 2.15 29.05
C ASN A 26 10.01 2.09 27.53
N GLU A 27 8.98 2.64 26.87
CA GLU A 27 9.12 3.14 25.52
C GLU A 27 10.35 4.05 25.56
N VAL A 28 11.44 3.58 24.96
CA VAL A 28 12.50 4.49 24.54
C VAL A 28 11.84 5.36 23.50
N GLU A 29 11.26 6.48 23.95
CA GLU A 29 10.99 7.62 23.11
C GLU A 29 12.36 7.98 22.53
N ASP A 30 12.60 7.48 21.31
CA ASP A 30 13.73 7.87 20.51
C ASP A 30 13.76 9.40 20.56
N SER A 31 14.84 9.97 21.10
CA SER A 31 14.94 11.39 21.43
C SER A 31 15.09 12.18 20.13
N VAL A 32 14.00 12.26 19.38
CA VAL A 32 13.94 12.95 18.09
C VAL A 32 14.02 14.45 18.35
N ARG A 33 15.03 15.09 17.76
CA ARG A 33 15.26 16.53 17.87
C ARG A 33 14.71 17.26 16.64
N PRO A 34 14.23 18.50 16.75
CA PRO A 34 13.75 19.26 15.59
C PRO A 34 14.82 19.42 14.48
N GLU A 35 16.09 19.34 14.82
CA GLU A 35 17.23 19.46 13.90
C GLU A 35 17.66 18.11 13.28
N ASP A 36 16.99 17.02 13.65
CA ASP A 36 17.24 15.69 13.09
C ASP A 36 16.84 15.66 11.62
N LEU A 37 17.65 14.96 10.80
CA LEU A 37 17.43 14.89 9.37
C LEU A 37 16.04 14.30 9.04
N SER A 38 15.58 13.32 9.82
CA SER A 38 14.25 12.72 9.65
C SER A 38 13.11 13.74 9.78
N GLU A 39 13.21 14.65 10.74
CA GLU A 39 12.19 15.68 11.00
C GLU A 39 12.27 16.81 9.99
N LEU A 40 13.49 17.23 9.63
CA LEU A 40 13.69 18.22 8.56
C LEU A 40 13.14 17.73 7.23
N LEU A 41 13.35 16.45 6.89
CA LEU A 41 12.76 15.86 5.68
C LEU A 41 11.24 15.79 5.76
N ALA A 42 10.68 15.33 6.89
CA ALA A 42 9.23 15.22 7.06
C ALA A 42 8.54 16.59 6.98
N ALA A 43 9.07 17.60 7.68
CA ALA A 43 8.53 18.95 7.66
C ALA A 43 8.75 19.63 6.31
N GLY A 44 9.98 19.55 5.77
CA GLY A 44 10.38 20.23 4.55
C GLY A 44 9.81 19.65 3.27
N THR A 45 9.32 18.41 3.28
CA THR A 45 8.67 17.79 2.10
C THR A 45 7.16 17.69 2.20
N LYS A 46 6.56 18.14 3.32
CA LYS A 46 5.12 18.03 3.57
C LYS A 46 4.26 18.59 2.43
N GLU A 47 4.57 19.79 1.93
CA GLU A 47 3.79 20.40 0.85
C GLU A 47 3.90 19.60 -0.46
N SER A 48 5.11 19.10 -0.78
CA SER A 48 5.34 18.28 -1.97
C SER A 48 4.65 16.92 -1.87
N HIS A 49 4.63 16.31 -0.68
CA HIS A 49 3.86 15.12 -0.39
C HIS A 49 2.36 15.36 -0.58
N ASP A 50 1.81 16.43 0.03
CA ASP A 50 0.40 16.80 -0.09
C ASP A 50 0.01 17.04 -1.56
N LYS A 51 0.87 17.69 -2.35
CA LYS A 51 0.65 17.89 -3.80
C LYS A 51 0.66 16.56 -4.56
N ALA A 52 1.62 15.68 -4.29
CA ALA A 52 1.74 14.39 -4.96
C ALA A 52 0.49 13.51 -4.73
N GLU A 53 0.01 13.41 -3.49
CA GLU A 53 -1.22 12.68 -3.16
C GLU A 53 -2.48 13.29 -3.80
N ASN A 54 -2.44 14.59 -4.06
CA ASN A 54 -3.56 15.33 -4.66
C ASN A 54 -3.56 15.37 -6.19
N THR A 55 -2.59 14.75 -6.86
CA THR A 55 -2.62 14.58 -8.32
C THR A 55 -3.83 13.77 -8.77
N GLN A 56 -4.33 14.03 -9.98
CA GLN A 56 -5.52 13.35 -10.50
C GLN A 56 -5.26 11.85 -10.67
N PHE A 57 -4.07 11.49 -11.16
CA PHE A 57 -3.61 10.10 -11.26
C PHE A 57 -3.73 9.34 -9.93
N VAL A 58 -3.18 9.88 -8.84
CA VAL A 58 -3.22 9.22 -7.53
C VAL A 58 -4.65 9.15 -6.98
N LYS A 59 -5.44 10.21 -7.14
CA LYS A 59 -6.85 10.23 -6.73
C LYS A 59 -7.67 9.16 -7.45
N ASP A 60 -7.48 9.00 -8.75
CA ASP A 60 -8.18 7.98 -9.53
C ASP A 60 -7.69 6.57 -9.18
N PHE A 61 -6.39 6.40 -8.97
CA PHE A 61 -5.83 5.15 -8.45
C PHE A 61 -6.53 4.76 -7.15
N LEU A 62 -6.53 5.61 -6.13
CA LEU A 62 -7.11 5.33 -4.80
C LEU A 62 -8.62 5.02 -4.86
N ARG A 63 -9.33 5.60 -5.83
CA ARG A 63 -10.75 5.29 -6.10
C ARG A 63 -10.96 3.98 -6.86
N GLY A 64 -9.88 3.28 -7.24
CA GLY A 64 -9.91 2.07 -8.06
C GLY A 64 -10.22 2.31 -9.53
N ARG A 65 -10.06 3.56 -10.01
CA ARG A 65 -10.27 3.96 -11.41
C ARG A 65 -8.94 3.92 -12.17
N ILE A 66 -8.25 2.78 -12.10
CA ILE A 66 -6.97 2.57 -12.79
C ILE A 66 -7.16 1.52 -13.89
N ARG A 67 -6.70 1.86 -15.10
CA ARG A 67 -6.70 0.93 -16.24
C ARG A 67 -5.44 0.08 -16.20
N ARG A 68 -5.55 -1.18 -16.67
CA ARG A 68 -4.44 -2.14 -16.66
C ARG A 68 -3.23 -1.62 -17.40
N GLU A 69 -3.39 -1.12 -18.63
CA GLU A 69 -2.28 -0.57 -19.41
C GLU A 69 -1.59 0.60 -18.71
N LEU A 70 -2.34 1.45 -18.02
CA LEU A 70 -1.73 2.56 -17.28
C LEU A 70 -0.97 2.09 -16.03
N PHE A 71 -1.48 1.06 -15.35
CA PHE A 71 -0.76 0.41 -14.25
C PHE A 71 0.54 -0.21 -14.73
N LYS A 72 0.53 -0.91 -15.89
CA LYS A 72 1.73 -1.48 -16.52
C LYS A 72 2.80 -0.43 -16.78
N LEU A 73 2.43 0.70 -17.38
CA LEU A 73 3.35 1.81 -17.63
C LEU A 73 3.92 2.40 -16.34
N GLY A 74 3.08 2.54 -15.30
CA GLY A 74 3.54 2.94 -13.97
C GLY A 74 4.54 1.95 -13.35
N THR A 75 4.30 0.65 -13.48
CA THR A 75 5.23 -0.40 -13.03
C THR A 75 6.56 -0.35 -13.79
N VAL A 76 6.54 -0.09 -15.10
CA VAL A 76 7.76 0.10 -15.90
C VAL A 76 8.53 1.35 -15.44
N ALA A 77 7.84 2.47 -15.19
CA ALA A 77 8.47 3.68 -14.67
C ALA A 77 9.15 3.43 -13.31
N LEU A 78 8.49 2.67 -12.42
CA LEU A 78 9.09 2.23 -11.16
C LEU A 78 10.30 1.33 -11.40
N TYR A 79 10.21 0.34 -12.29
CA TYR A 79 11.32 -0.56 -12.61
C TYR A 79 12.60 0.21 -12.97
N PHE A 80 12.53 1.16 -13.90
CA PHE A 80 13.71 1.96 -14.28
C PHE A 80 14.19 2.87 -13.14
N THR A 81 13.28 3.52 -12.42
CA THR A 81 13.62 4.40 -11.30
C THR A 81 14.37 3.65 -10.19
N TYR A 82 13.86 2.50 -9.76
CA TYR A 82 14.47 1.71 -8.69
C TYR A 82 15.75 1.02 -9.17
N THR A 83 15.82 0.59 -10.43
CA THR A 83 17.08 0.06 -10.99
C THR A 83 18.19 1.09 -10.88
N ALA A 84 17.95 2.33 -11.34
CA ALA A 84 18.94 3.40 -11.23
C ALA A 84 19.30 3.72 -9.77
N MET A 85 18.29 3.79 -8.89
CA MET A 85 18.50 4.09 -7.47
C MET A 85 19.33 3.00 -6.79
N GLU A 86 19.01 1.74 -7.03
CA GLU A 86 19.65 0.59 -6.38
C GLU A 86 21.06 0.34 -6.93
N GLU A 87 21.31 0.63 -8.21
CA GLU A 87 22.68 0.66 -8.76
C GLU A 87 23.56 1.72 -8.08
N GLU A 88 23.02 2.92 -7.83
CA GLU A 88 23.76 3.99 -7.16
C GLU A 88 23.88 3.77 -5.64
N ILE A 89 22.91 3.07 -5.02
CA ILE A 89 23.03 2.56 -3.65
C ILE A 89 24.18 1.56 -3.55
N GLU A 90 24.23 0.57 -4.45
CA GLU A 90 25.31 -0.41 -4.48
C GLU A 90 26.69 0.23 -4.71
N ARG A 91 26.76 1.26 -5.56
CA ARG A 91 27.99 2.04 -5.77
C ARG A 91 28.47 2.71 -4.48
N ASN A 92 27.54 3.20 -3.66
CA ASN A 92 27.84 4.04 -2.49
C ASN A 92 27.63 3.32 -1.15
N LYS A 93 27.48 1.99 -1.14
CA LYS A 93 27.17 1.22 0.08
C LYS A 93 28.18 1.36 1.21
N ASP A 94 29.45 1.58 0.86
CA ASP A 94 30.54 1.78 1.83
C ASP A 94 30.82 3.27 2.09
N HIS A 95 30.11 4.18 1.42
CA HIS A 95 30.30 5.62 1.59
C HIS A 95 29.75 6.07 2.95
N PRO A 96 30.54 6.71 3.83
CA PRO A 96 30.11 7.03 5.21
C PRO A 96 28.81 7.85 5.30
N GLN A 97 28.54 8.69 4.31
CA GLN A 97 27.34 9.53 4.26
C GLN A 97 26.08 8.81 3.74
N PHE A 98 26.16 7.50 3.43
CA PHE A 98 25.01 6.70 2.99
C PHE A 98 24.95 5.32 3.67
N ALA A 99 26.09 4.70 3.99
CA ALA A 99 26.19 3.35 4.51
C ALA A 99 25.19 2.97 5.63
N PRO A 100 24.84 3.85 6.60
CA PRO A 100 23.82 3.55 7.61
C PRO A 100 22.43 3.22 7.06
N LEU A 101 22.13 3.61 5.82
CA LEU A 101 20.85 3.40 5.12
C LEU A 101 20.88 2.21 4.15
N TYR A 102 21.96 1.45 4.10
CA TYR A 102 22.11 0.31 3.20
C TYR A 102 21.34 -0.92 3.73
N PHE A 103 20.10 -1.09 3.26
CA PHE A 103 19.19 -2.18 3.63
C PHE A 103 18.70 -2.96 2.39
N PRO A 104 19.60 -3.64 1.64
CA PRO A 104 19.24 -4.25 0.36
C PRO A 104 18.21 -5.38 0.51
N ALA A 105 18.37 -6.24 1.52
CA ALA A 105 17.50 -7.39 1.72
C ALA A 105 16.06 -6.97 2.09
N GLU A 106 15.92 -5.86 2.80
CA GLU A 106 14.65 -5.36 3.29
C GLU A 106 13.97 -4.43 2.28
N LEU A 107 14.73 -3.56 1.60
CA LEU A 107 14.18 -2.45 0.81
C LEU A 107 14.31 -2.61 -0.70
N HIS A 108 15.30 -3.32 -1.25
CA HIS A 108 15.48 -3.32 -2.71
C HIS A 108 14.28 -3.90 -3.44
N ARG A 109 13.84 -3.23 -4.51
CA ARG A 109 12.63 -3.51 -5.28
C ARG A 109 12.92 -3.96 -6.70
N HIS A 110 14.15 -3.81 -7.21
CA HIS A 110 14.50 -4.15 -8.60
C HIS A 110 14.01 -5.55 -9.01
N GLU A 111 14.33 -6.58 -8.23
CA GLU A 111 13.91 -7.96 -8.55
C GLU A 111 12.40 -8.15 -8.48
N ALA A 112 11.73 -7.53 -7.51
CA ALA A 112 10.28 -7.59 -7.37
C ALA A 112 9.58 -6.89 -8.55
N LEU A 113 10.10 -5.74 -8.97
CA LEU A 113 9.61 -5.00 -10.13
C LEU A 113 9.88 -5.75 -11.43
N ALA A 114 11.03 -6.40 -11.60
CA ALA A 114 11.32 -7.22 -12.77
C ALA A 114 10.27 -8.35 -12.93
N ARG A 115 9.93 -9.04 -11.83
CA ARG A 115 8.86 -10.07 -11.82
C ARG A 115 7.49 -9.47 -12.14
N ASP A 116 7.19 -8.27 -11.65
CA ASP A 116 5.91 -7.61 -11.95
C ASP A 116 5.83 -7.19 -13.42
N VAL A 117 6.91 -6.65 -14.00
CA VAL A 117 6.97 -6.30 -15.42
C VAL A 117 6.85 -7.57 -16.28
N GLU A 118 7.57 -8.63 -15.94
CA GLU A 118 7.44 -9.94 -16.63
C GLU A 118 6.01 -10.48 -16.57
N TYR A 119 5.34 -10.40 -15.41
CA TYR A 119 3.93 -10.80 -15.29
C TYR A 119 3.01 -10.04 -16.25
N PHE A 120 3.28 -8.77 -16.51
CA PHE A 120 2.45 -7.93 -17.38
C PHE A 120 2.78 -7.99 -18.87
N TYR A 121 4.04 -8.25 -19.23
CA TYR A 121 4.53 -8.17 -20.61
C TYR A 121 5.03 -9.52 -21.16
N GLY A 122 5.11 -10.57 -20.33
CA GLY A 122 5.60 -11.90 -20.68
C GLY A 122 7.12 -12.04 -20.56
N GLU A 123 7.65 -13.21 -20.93
CA GLU A 123 9.08 -13.56 -20.77
C GLU A 123 10.03 -12.62 -21.55
N ASP A 124 9.60 -12.11 -22.71
CA ASP A 124 10.37 -11.17 -23.56
C ASP A 124 10.02 -9.71 -23.23
N TRP A 125 9.83 -9.38 -21.95
CA TRP A 125 9.41 -8.03 -21.55
C TRP A 125 10.50 -6.99 -21.77
N GLN A 126 11.79 -7.36 -21.66
CA GLN A 126 12.91 -6.42 -21.79
C GLN A 126 12.97 -5.78 -23.18
N SER A 127 12.51 -6.48 -24.23
CA SER A 127 12.45 -5.93 -25.58
C SER A 127 11.20 -5.08 -25.84
N GLN A 128 10.19 -5.19 -24.98
CA GLN A 128 8.88 -4.52 -25.12
C GLN A 128 8.77 -3.23 -24.32
N VAL A 129 9.55 -3.07 -23.24
CA VAL A 129 9.47 -1.91 -22.35
C VAL A 129 10.61 -0.94 -22.60
N SER A 130 10.32 0.35 -22.50
CA SER A 130 11.30 1.42 -22.61
C SER A 130 11.08 2.48 -21.54
N CYS A 131 12.16 3.10 -21.08
CA CYS A 131 12.09 4.21 -20.14
C CYS A 131 11.41 5.41 -20.82
N SER A 132 10.36 5.95 -20.19
CA SER A 132 9.64 7.11 -20.73
C SER A 132 10.44 8.41 -20.53
N PRO A 133 10.16 9.49 -21.27
CA PRO A 133 10.87 10.76 -21.11
C PRO A 133 10.86 11.32 -19.69
N ALA A 134 9.73 11.26 -18.96
CA ALA A 134 9.67 11.73 -17.58
C ALA A 134 10.46 10.84 -16.62
N THR A 135 10.36 9.52 -16.77
CA THR A 135 11.15 8.58 -15.96
C THR A 135 12.64 8.71 -16.24
N GLN A 136 13.04 8.92 -17.51
CA GLN A 136 14.44 9.08 -17.88
C GLN A 136 15.07 10.29 -17.20
N ARG A 137 14.37 11.43 -17.12
CA ARG A 137 14.87 12.59 -16.36
C ARG A 137 15.11 12.27 -14.89
N TYR A 138 14.27 11.43 -14.30
CA TYR A 138 14.45 11.03 -12.90
C TYR A 138 15.65 10.08 -12.74
N VAL A 139 15.74 9.07 -13.61
CA VAL A 139 16.88 8.14 -13.70
C VAL A 139 18.20 8.89 -13.87
N ASP A 140 18.25 9.86 -14.79
CA ASP A 140 19.44 10.68 -15.05
C ASP A 140 19.88 11.43 -13.80
N ARG A 141 18.94 12.03 -13.05
CA ARG A 141 19.26 12.73 -11.80
C ARG A 141 19.78 11.79 -10.72
N ILE A 142 19.18 10.61 -10.58
CA ILE A 142 19.62 9.60 -9.60
C ILE A 142 21.07 9.20 -9.90
N HIS A 143 21.40 8.91 -11.16
CA HIS A 143 22.78 8.63 -11.57
C HIS A 143 23.73 9.81 -11.38
N GLU A 144 23.30 11.04 -11.66
CA GLU A 144 24.10 12.24 -11.42
C GLU A 144 24.46 12.36 -9.94
N VAL A 145 23.46 12.28 -9.05
CA VAL A 145 23.63 12.38 -7.59
C VAL A 145 24.51 11.25 -7.06
N GLY A 146 24.21 10.00 -7.44
CA GLY A 146 24.98 8.84 -7.00
C GLY A 146 26.46 8.88 -7.39
N ARG A 147 26.81 9.57 -8.48
CA ARG A 147 28.19 9.67 -8.97
C ARG A 147 28.93 10.91 -8.48
N THR A 148 28.21 12.02 -8.25
CA THR A 148 28.84 13.33 -8.02
C THR A 148 28.64 13.87 -6.61
N ASP A 149 27.57 13.46 -5.92
CA ASP A 149 27.21 13.97 -4.60
C ASP A 149 26.42 12.93 -3.78
N PRO A 150 27.06 11.82 -3.36
CA PRO A 150 26.37 10.66 -2.80
C PRO A 150 25.52 10.93 -1.56
N VAL A 151 25.79 11.99 -0.80
CA VAL A 151 24.98 12.36 0.36
C VAL A 151 23.54 12.72 -0.03
N LEU A 152 23.32 13.23 -1.24
CA LEU A 152 21.97 13.53 -1.72
C LEU A 152 21.19 12.27 -2.11
N LEU A 153 21.84 11.11 -2.25
CA LEU A 153 21.15 9.84 -2.50
C LEU A 153 20.18 9.48 -1.36
N VAL A 154 20.49 9.93 -0.13
CA VAL A 154 19.60 9.82 1.04
C VAL A 154 18.21 10.38 0.74
N ALA A 155 18.12 11.49 0.01
CA ALA A 155 16.85 12.13 -0.34
C ALA A 155 15.99 11.23 -1.25
N HIS A 156 16.60 10.59 -2.25
CA HIS A 156 15.90 9.70 -3.18
C HIS A 156 15.42 8.42 -2.48
N SER A 157 16.31 7.78 -1.72
CA SER A 157 15.97 6.58 -0.94
C SER A 157 14.87 6.86 0.09
N TYR A 158 14.95 8.00 0.80
CA TYR A 158 13.90 8.44 1.73
C TYR A 158 12.55 8.60 1.00
N THR A 159 12.50 9.42 -0.05
CA THR A 159 11.25 9.76 -0.75
C THR A 159 10.56 8.51 -1.30
N ARG A 160 11.32 7.53 -1.81
CA ARG A 160 10.78 6.28 -2.36
C ARG A 160 10.42 5.26 -1.27
N TYR A 161 11.40 4.75 -0.52
CA TYR A 161 11.17 3.64 0.39
C TYR A 161 10.24 3.98 1.56
N MET A 162 10.34 5.19 2.12
CA MET A 162 9.43 5.59 3.22
C MET A 162 7.99 5.77 2.72
N GLY A 163 7.82 6.20 1.47
CA GLY A 163 6.53 6.25 0.79
C GLY A 163 5.92 4.87 0.60
N ASP A 164 6.71 3.91 0.10
CA ASP A 164 6.27 2.54 -0.15
C ASP A 164 5.80 1.85 1.16
N LEU A 165 6.55 2.04 2.25
CA LEU A 165 6.23 1.49 3.57
C LEU A 165 5.05 2.19 4.28
N SER A 166 4.53 3.28 3.72
CA SER A 166 3.42 4.05 4.29
C SER A 166 2.12 3.82 3.52
N GLY A 167 2.14 4.01 2.20
CA GLY A 167 0.97 3.89 1.34
C GLY A 167 0.88 2.57 0.56
N GLY A 168 1.98 1.82 0.44
CA GLY A 168 2.08 0.68 -0.48
C GLY A 168 1.05 -0.41 -0.23
N GLN A 169 0.70 -0.70 1.03
CA GLN A 169 -0.31 -1.73 1.33
C GLN A 169 -1.73 -1.33 0.92
N VAL A 170 -2.05 -0.03 0.99
CA VAL A 170 -3.32 0.51 0.48
C VAL A 170 -3.33 0.40 -1.04
N LEU A 171 -2.25 0.84 -1.69
CA LEU A 171 -2.12 0.79 -3.15
C LEU A 171 -2.21 -0.65 -3.68
N LYS A 172 -1.54 -1.61 -3.03
CA LYS A 172 -1.62 -3.04 -3.33
C LYS A 172 -3.06 -3.54 -3.37
N LYS A 173 -3.83 -3.31 -2.31
CA LYS A 173 -5.23 -3.75 -2.19
C LYS A 173 -6.11 -3.12 -3.26
N VAL A 174 -5.89 -1.83 -3.54
CA VAL A 174 -6.66 -1.12 -4.56
C VAL A 174 -6.35 -1.64 -5.96
N ALA A 175 -5.07 -1.81 -6.31
CA ALA A 175 -4.64 -2.38 -7.58
C ALA A 175 -5.17 -3.81 -7.76
N GLN A 176 -5.04 -4.64 -6.74
CA GLN A 176 -5.51 -6.03 -6.76
C GLN A 176 -7.00 -6.12 -7.10
N ARG A 177 -7.82 -5.30 -6.43
CA ARG A 177 -9.27 -5.26 -6.67
C ARG A 177 -9.61 -4.66 -8.03
N ALA A 178 -9.02 -3.52 -8.39
CA ALA A 178 -9.36 -2.78 -9.60
C ALA A 178 -8.97 -3.56 -10.88
N LEU A 179 -7.81 -4.22 -10.84
CA LEU A 179 -7.25 -4.93 -11.99
C LEU A 179 -7.53 -6.44 -11.97
N LYS A 180 -8.28 -6.92 -10.96
CA LYS A 180 -8.62 -8.34 -10.76
C LYS A 180 -7.37 -9.24 -10.75
N LEU A 181 -6.31 -8.78 -10.08
CA LEU A 181 -5.05 -9.52 -9.96
C LEU A 181 -5.21 -10.68 -8.97
N PRO A 182 -4.44 -11.76 -9.15
CA PRO A 182 -4.59 -12.97 -8.35
C PRO A 182 -4.31 -12.71 -6.85
N PRO A 183 -4.95 -13.48 -5.95
CA PRO A 183 -4.73 -13.36 -4.50
C PRO A 183 -3.31 -13.76 -4.07
N THR A 184 -2.63 -14.56 -4.88
CA THR A 184 -1.26 -15.06 -4.69
C THR A 184 -0.19 -13.97 -4.83
N GLY A 185 -0.53 -12.82 -5.43
CA GLY A 185 0.30 -11.60 -5.40
C GLY A 185 1.15 -11.33 -6.63
N GLU A 186 1.04 -12.16 -7.67
CA GLU A 186 1.69 -11.94 -8.97
C GLU A 186 1.23 -10.60 -9.59
N GLY A 187 2.18 -9.86 -10.17
CA GLY A 187 1.97 -8.50 -10.66
C GLY A 187 1.90 -7.41 -9.58
N LEU A 188 2.13 -7.78 -8.30
CA LEU A 188 2.15 -6.88 -7.14
C LEU A 188 3.30 -7.19 -6.17
N ASN A 189 4.38 -7.83 -6.63
CA ASN A 189 5.57 -8.14 -5.83
C ASN A 189 6.21 -6.88 -5.26
N PHE A 190 6.22 -5.77 -6.00
CA PHE A 190 6.76 -4.48 -5.57
C PHE A 190 6.26 -4.04 -4.18
N TYR A 191 4.98 -4.29 -3.90
CA TYR A 191 4.33 -3.90 -2.64
C TYR A 191 4.55 -4.91 -1.50
N GLN A 192 5.39 -5.92 -1.68
CA GLN A 192 5.65 -6.99 -0.71
C GLN A 192 7.08 -6.87 -0.19
N PHE A 193 7.22 -6.73 1.13
CA PHE A 193 8.50 -6.52 1.81
C PHE A 193 8.77 -7.72 2.72
N ASP A 194 9.23 -8.83 2.16
CA ASP A 194 9.37 -10.09 2.90
C ASP A 194 10.40 -10.00 4.04
N GLY A 195 11.41 -9.12 3.90
CA GLY A 195 12.39 -8.82 4.94
C GLY A 195 11.88 -7.90 6.06
N ILE A 196 10.63 -7.41 5.99
CA ILE A 196 10.09 -6.44 6.95
C ILE A 196 8.83 -6.98 7.63
N HIS A 197 8.95 -7.39 8.89
CA HIS A 197 7.81 -7.86 9.69
C HIS A 197 6.87 -6.73 10.15
N SER A 198 7.42 -5.55 10.46
CA SER A 198 6.65 -4.38 10.91
C SER A 198 7.11 -3.13 10.18
N ALA A 199 6.29 -2.65 9.25
CA ALA A 199 6.57 -1.41 8.51
C ALA A 199 6.68 -0.19 9.46
N LYS A 200 5.95 -0.18 10.59
CA LYS A 200 6.08 0.89 11.59
C LYS A 200 7.47 0.87 12.22
N ALA A 201 7.90 -0.28 12.74
CA ALA A 201 9.19 -0.41 13.42
C ALA A 201 10.36 -0.17 12.44
N PHE A 202 10.27 -0.68 11.21
CA PHE A 202 11.32 -0.46 10.23
C PHE A 202 11.44 1.00 9.81
N LYS A 203 10.31 1.73 9.66
CA LYS A 203 10.34 3.18 9.42
C LYS A 203 10.91 3.98 10.58
N GLN A 204 10.79 3.50 11.83
CA GLN A 204 11.45 4.13 12.98
C GLN A 204 12.95 3.86 12.94
N LEU A 205 13.37 2.61 12.69
CA LEU A 205 14.77 2.25 12.48
C LEU A 205 15.42 3.08 11.38
N TYR A 206 14.77 3.19 10.21
CA TYR A 206 15.30 3.95 9.07
C TYR A 206 15.48 5.43 9.41
N ARG A 207 14.53 6.04 10.15
CA ARG A 207 14.68 7.43 10.65
C ARG A 207 15.85 7.56 11.61
N SER A 208 15.98 6.65 12.57
CA SER A 208 17.09 6.63 13.51
C SER A 208 18.44 6.56 12.78
N ARG A 209 18.57 5.68 11.77
CA ARG A 209 19.77 5.58 10.91
C ARG A 209 20.06 6.83 10.10
N MET A 210 19.04 7.53 9.59
CA MET A 210 19.25 8.83 8.93
C MET A 210 19.80 9.87 9.90
N ASN A 211 19.38 9.82 11.17
CA ASN A 211 19.81 10.77 12.20
C ASN A 211 21.23 10.49 12.72
N GLU A 212 21.77 9.28 12.51
CA GLU A 212 23.16 8.93 12.79
C GLU A 212 24.15 9.52 11.78
N LEU A 213 23.68 10.04 10.64
CA LEU A 213 24.56 10.67 9.65
C LEU A 213 25.15 11.97 10.19
N GLU A 214 26.49 12.03 10.29
CA GLU A 214 27.22 13.23 10.70
C GLU A 214 27.20 14.29 9.58
N LEU A 215 26.20 15.16 9.61
CA LEU A 215 25.95 16.17 8.58
C LEU A 215 25.85 17.58 9.17
N ASP A 216 26.45 18.56 8.49
CA ASP A 216 26.26 19.97 8.80
C ASP A 216 24.88 20.47 8.33
N ALA A 217 24.46 21.63 8.87
CA ALA A 217 23.16 22.22 8.54
C ALA A 217 23.00 22.51 7.02
N PRO A 218 23.98 23.08 6.31
CA PRO A 218 23.88 23.28 4.86
C PRO A 218 23.67 21.99 4.07
N THR A 219 24.30 20.88 4.49
CA THR A 219 24.11 19.59 3.84
C THR A 219 22.71 19.03 4.09
N LYS A 220 22.19 19.14 5.33
CA LYS A 220 20.80 18.77 5.64
C LYS A 220 19.80 19.56 4.78
N GLU A 221 19.99 20.87 4.62
CA GLU A 221 19.16 21.71 3.74
C GLU A 221 19.20 21.25 2.28
N ARG A 222 20.38 20.90 1.76
CA ARG A 222 20.53 20.35 0.40
C ARG A 222 19.80 19.02 0.23
N ILE A 223 19.85 18.12 1.22
CA ILE A 223 19.10 16.86 1.18
C ILE A 223 17.59 17.13 1.16
N VAL A 224 17.09 18.07 1.96
CA VAL A 224 15.66 18.44 1.95
C VAL A 224 15.25 19.05 0.60
N ALA A 225 16.09 19.89 0.01
CA ALA A 225 15.85 20.46 -1.32
C ALA A 225 15.82 19.35 -2.39
N GLU A 226 16.75 18.40 -2.34
CA GLU A 226 16.78 17.25 -3.26
C GLU A 226 15.56 16.35 -3.05
N ALA A 227 15.09 16.16 -1.82
CA ALA A 227 13.90 15.36 -1.56
C ALA A 227 12.65 15.99 -2.19
N ASN A 228 12.52 17.31 -2.13
CA ASN A 228 11.49 18.05 -2.87
C ASN A 228 11.63 17.89 -4.38
N ARG A 229 12.87 17.88 -4.90
CA ARG A 229 13.15 17.58 -6.32
C ARG A 229 12.74 16.16 -6.69
N ALA A 230 13.00 15.18 -5.83
CA ALA A 230 12.53 13.80 -6.01
C ALA A 230 11.00 13.73 -6.07
N PHE A 231 10.27 14.44 -5.20
CA PHE A 231 8.81 14.55 -5.32
C PHE A 231 8.38 15.19 -6.65
N GLN A 232 9.08 16.22 -7.11
CA GLN A 232 8.80 16.83 -8.41
C GLN A 232 8.92 15.81 -9.56
N PHE A 233 9.99 15.01 -9.60
CA PHE A 233 10.13 13.97 -10.62
C PHE A 233 8.99 12.95 -10.57
N ASN A 234 8.55 12.53 -9.38
CA ASN A 234 7.40 11.64 -9.24
C ASN A 234 6.12 12.28 -9.82
N MET A 235 5.88 13.56 -9.54
CA MET A 235 4.74 14.29 -10.11
C MET A 235 4.84 14.43 -11.63
N GLU A 236 6.04 14.63 -12.19
CA GLU A 236 6.23 14.65 -13.65
C GLU A 236 5.91 13.30 -14.30
N VAL A 237 6.31 12.19 -13.66
CA VAL A 237 5.94 10.84 -14.11
C VAL A 237 4.43 10.63 -14.03
N PHE A 238 3.77 11.05 -12.94
CA PHE A 238 2.32 10.96 -12.82
C PHE A 238 1.58 11.79 -13.87
N ALA A 239 2.08 12.99 -14.18
CA ALA A 239 1.52 13.84 -15.21
C ALA A 239 1.67 13.21 -16.61
N GLU A 240 2.83 12.63 -16.92
CA GLU A 240 3.04 11.91 -18.18
C GLU A 240 2.09 10.69 -18.31
N LEU A 241 1.94 9.91 -17.24
CA LEU A 241 0.98 8.80 -17.19
C LEU A 241 -0.46 9.29 -17.38
N GLU A 242 -0.84 10.42 -16.76
CA GLU A 242 -2.16 11.01 -16.95
C GLU A 242 -2.42 11.39 -18.41
N GLU A 243 -1.45 12.02 -19.09
CA GLU A 243 -1.56 12.37 -20.50
C GLU A 243 -1.66 11.13 -21.40
N VAL A 244 -0.81 10.12 -21.18
CA VAL A 244 -0.91 8.84 -21.91
C VAL A 244 -2.28 8.21 -21.67
N GLY A 245 -2.76 8.26 -20.43
CA GLY A 245 -4.09 7.84 -20.06
C GLY A 245 -5.17 8.47 -20.95
N LYS A 246 -5.15 9.77 -21.18
CA LYS A 246 -6.17 10.44 -22.02
C LYS A 246 -6.24 9.88 -23.46
N THR A 247 -5.14 9.30 -23.94
CA THR A 247 -5.04 8.73 -25.29
C THR A 247 -5.34 7.24 -25.38
N LEU A 248 -5.29 6.51 -24.27
CA LEU A 248 -5.66 5.10 -24.23
C LEU A 248 -7.17 5.00 -24.51
N GLN A 249 -7.53 4.29 -25.59
CA GLN A 249 -8.92 3.91 -25.82
C GLN A 249 -9.35 2.98 -24.68
N ASP A 250 -10.59 3.12 -24.22
CA ASP A 250 -11.14 2.12 -23.32
C ASP A 250 -11.11 0.79 -24.08
N GLU A 251 -10.36 -0.18 -23.57
CA GLU A 251 -10.58 -1.57 -23.94
C GLU A 251 -12.00 -1.91 -23.50
N VAL A 252 -12.95 -1.71 -24.42
CA VAL A 252 -14.20 -2.45 -24.35
C VAL A 252 -13.73 -3.90 -24.45
N LEU A 253 -13.79 -4.63 -23.34
CA LEU A 253 -13.77 -6.09 -23.36
C LEU A 253 -15.07 -6.54 -24.05
N ASP A 254 -15.19 -6.27 -25.34
CA ASP A 254 -16.19 -6.86 -26.21
C ASP A 254 -15.55 -8.13 -26.75
N ALA A 255 -15.73 -9.22 -26.01
CA ALA A 255 -15.59 -10.54 -26.60
C ALA A 255 -16.68 -10.64 -27.68
N GLY A 256 -16.30 -10.30 -28.91
CA GLY A 256 -17.20 -10.21 -30.04
C GLY A 256 -18.08 -11.45 -30.19
N ILE A 257 -19.39 -11.23 -30.19
CA ILE A 257 -20.34 -12.16 -30.78
C ILE A 257 -20.51 -11.70 -32.25
N PRO A 258 -20.19 -12.53 -33.26
CA PRO A 258 -20.43 -12.16 -34.64
C PRO A 258 -21.93 -11.94 -34.88
N ALA A 259 -22.27 -10.78 -35.44
CA ALA A 259 -23.62 -10.44 -35.83
C ALA A 259 -24.09 -11.33 -37.01
N HIS A 260 -25.29 -11.89 -36.84
CA HIS A 260 -26.25 -12.32 -37.85
C HIS A 260 -25.78 -13.24 -39.00
N GLY A 261 -26.05 -14.53 -38.82
CA GLY A 261 -26.50 -15.41 -39.90
C GLY A 261 -27.96 -15.79 -39.65
N ASP A 262 -28.85 -15.50 -40.59
CA ASP A 262 -30.26 -15.88 -40.58
C ASP A 262 -30.44 -17.38 -40.29
N MET A 263 -31.13 -17.72 -39.20
CA MET A 263 -31.75 -19.03 -39.07
C MET A 263 -33.10 -18.90 -38.38
N GLN A 264 -34.12 -19.16 -39.18
CA GLN A 264 -35.52 -19.18 -38.81
C GLN A 264 -35.78 -20.36 -37.88
N GLY A 265 -36.01 -20.08 -36.59
CA GLY A 265 -36.32 -21.10 -35.59
C GLY A 265 -36.96 -20.47 -34.34
N ASP A 266 -38.01 -21.10 -33.84
CA ASP A 266 -38.75 -20.67 -32.65
C ASP A 266 -37.84 -20.70 -31.40
N ILE A 267 -37.42 -19.51 -30.97
CA ILE A 267 -36.50 -19.26 -29.85
C ILE A 267 -37.04 -19.78 -28.50
N SER A 268 -38.34 -20.05 -28.39
CA SER A 268 -38.97 -20.55 -27.17
C SER A 268 -38.52 -21.97 -26.75
N LYS A 269 -37.81 -22.69 -27.64
CA LYS A 269 -37.32 -24.07 -27.38
C LYS A 269 -35.81 -24.18 -27.17
N CYS A 270 -35.06 -23.07 -27.12
CA CYS A 270 -33.61 -23.13 -26.88
C CYS A 270 -33.30 -23.25 -25.37
N PRO A 271 -32.59 -24.32 -24.92
CA PRO A 271 -32.26 -24.53 -23.50
C PRO A 271 -31.43 -23.40 -22.88
N TYR A 272 -30.74 -22.61 -23.71
CA TYR A 272 -29.91 -21.49 -23.30
C TYR A 272 -30.66 -20.16 -23.14
N TYR A 273 -31.91 -20.05 -23.59
CA TYR A 273 -32.70 -18.82 -23.46
C TYR A 273 -33.29 -18.64 -22.04
N ALA A 274 -33.68 -19.73 -21.39
CA ALA A 274 -34.16 -19.72 -20.01
C ALA A 274 -33.06 -19.32 -19.00
N ALA A 275 -31.81 -19.72 -19.26
CA ALA A 275 -30.66 -19.33 -18.43
C ALA A 275 -30.33 -17.83 -18.54
N LYS A 276 -30.60 -17.21 -19.70
CA LYS A 276 -30.34 -15.79 -19.95
C LYS A 276 -31.33 -14.87 -19.21
N MET A 277 -32.57 -15.31 -19.00
CA MET A 277 -33.58 -14.56 -18.23
C MET A 277 -33.38 -14.65 -16.71
N ALA A 278 -32.70 -15.69 -16.22
CA ALA A 278 -32.35 -15.82 -14.80
C ALA A 278 -31.18 -14.91 -14.38
N ALA A 279 -30.34 -14.48 -15.32
CA ALA A 279 -29.17 -13.64 -15.06
C ALA A 279 -29.45 -12.12 -15.13
N SER A 280 -30.56 -11.70 -15.77
CA SER A 280 -31.03 -10.31 -15.74
C SER A 280 -31.93 -10.10 -14.53
N GLY A 281 -31.34 -9.70 -13.41
CA GLY A 281 -32.01 -9.47 -12.12
C GLY A 281 -33.15 -8.44 -12.17
N GLY A 282 -34.33 -8.89 -12.57
CA GLY A 282 -35.58 -8.15 -12.43
C GLY A 282 -36.17 -8.34 -11.04
N THR A 283 -36.74 -7.27 -10.49
CA THR A 283 -37.48 -7.21 -9.21
C THR A 283 -38.52 -8.33 -9.01
N ALA A 284 -38.98 -8.96 -10.10
CA ALA A 284 -39.87 -10.12 -10.08
C ALA A 284 -39.25 -11.39 -9.44
N TYR A 285 -37.93 -11.62 -9.59
CA TYR A 285 -37.26 -12.82 -9.05
C TYR A 285 -37.13 -12.77 -7.53
N VAL A 286 -36.80 -11.60 -6.99
CA VAL A 286 -36.75 -11.36 -5.54
C VAL A 286 -38.14 -11.53 -4.91
N CYS A 287 -39.19 -11.04 -5.60
CA CYS A 287 -40.57 -11.16 -5.14
C CYS A 287 -41.07 -12.62 -5.18
N GLN A 288 -40.66 -13.42 -6.18
CA GLN A 288 -41.00 -14.85 -6.25
C GLN A 288 -40.29 -15.68 -5.18
N MET A 289 -39.00 -15.42 -4.91
CA MET A 289 -38.27 -16.10 -3.84
C MET A 289 -38.83 -15.78 -2.45
N ALA A 290 -39.20 -14.52 -2.19
CA ALA A 290 -39.85 -14.11 -0.94
C ALA A 290 -41.22 -14.80 -0.76
N MET A 291 -42.04 -14.87 -1.81
CA MET A 291 -43.34 -15.57 -1.74
C MET A 291 -43.19 -17.09 -1.58
N ALA A 292 -42.12 -17.70 -2.14
CA ALA A 292 -41.85 -19.12 -1.95
C ALA A 292 -41.42 -19.44 -0.50
N ALA A 293 -40.61 -18.58 0.13
CA ALA A 293 -40.21 -18.72 1.53
C ALA A 293 -41.40 -18.60 2.50
N LEU A 294 -42.39 -17.75 2.18
CA LEU A 294 -43.61 -17.56 2.99
C LEU A 294 -44.63 -18.70 2.87
N ARG A 295 -44.47 -19.61 1.89
CA ARG A 295 -45.30 -20.80 1.74
C ARG A 295 -44.77 -22.01 2.51
N HIS A 296 -43.53 -21.97 2.99
CA HIS A 296 -42.93 -23.05 3.77
C HIS A 296 -43.22 -22.87 5.27
N PRO A 297 -43.67 -23.90 6.01
CA PRO A 297 -44.02 -23.80 7.43
C PRO A 297 -42.90 -23.20 8.28
N THR A 298 -41.66 -23.58 7.99
CA THR A 298 -40.45 -23.06 8.68
C THR A 298 -40.21 -21.56 8.41
N GLY A 299 -40.53 -21.08 7.20
CA GLY A 299 -40.40 -19.67 6.84
C GLY A 299 -41.46 -18.79 7.52
N GLN A 300 -42.67 -19.31 7.69
CA GLN A 300 -43.74 -18.64 8.44
C GLN A 300 -43.40 -18.48 9.92
N VAL A 301 -42.78 -19.50 10.54
CA VAL A 301 -42.34 -19.45 11.94
C VAL A 301 -41.21 -18.42 12.14
N LEU A 302 -40.25 -18.36 11.21
CA LEU A 302 -39.16 -17.38 11.28
C LEU A 302 -39.67 -15.95 11.11
N LEU A 303 -40.61 -15.72 10.18
CA LEU A 303 -41.23 -14.39 10.04
C LEU A 303 -42.03 -14.01 11.28
N ALA A 304 -42.82 -14.92 11.85
CA ALA A 304 -43.60 -14.66 13.06
C ALA A 304 -42.71 -14.33 14.27
N ALA A 305 -41.57 -15.03 14.43
CA ALA A 305 -40.59 -14.73 15.47
C ALA A 305 -39.96 -13.34 15.30
N TRP A 306 -39.63 -12.95 14.06
CA TRP A 306 -39.11 -11.62 13.76
C TRP A 306 -40.13 -10.50 14.00
N VAL A 307 -41.40 -10.70 13.62
CA VAL A 307 -42.47 -9.72 13.86
C VAL A 307 -42.73 -9.56 15.36
N ALA A 308 -42.71 -10.65 16.14
CA ALA A 308 -42.85 -10.58 17.59
C ALA A 308 -41.67 -9.84 18.27
N ALA A 309 -40.44 -10.05 17.81
CA ALA A 309 -39.26 -9.35 18.31
C ALA A 309 -39.32 -7.84 18.01
N ILE A 310 -39.74 -7.45 16.81
CA ILE A 310 -39.89 -6.04 16.43
C ILE A 310 -41.03 -5.37 17.20
N ALA A 311 -42.16 -6.05 17.38
CA ALA A 311 -43.27 -5.54 18.18
C ALA A 311 -42.88 -5.35 19.66
N GLY A 312 -42.09 -6.26 20.23
CA GLY A 312 -41.54 -6.13 21.58
C GLY A 312 -40.58 -4.93 21.72
N LEU A 313 -39.70 -4.72 20.75
CA LEU A 313 -38.79 -3.57 20.72
C LEU A 313 -39.54 -2.23 20.55
N ALA A 314 -40.57 -2.19 19.70
CA ALA A 314 -41.39 -1.00 19.52
C ALA A 314 -42.25 -0.67 20.76
N ALA A 315 -42.77 -1.68 21.45
CA ALA A 315 -43.52 -1.49 22.70
C ALA A 315 -42.62 -1.03 23.86
N TRP A 316 -41.36 -1.49 23.91
CA TRP A 316 -40.37 -1.00 24.87
C TRP A 316 -39.94 0.45 24.61
N TYR A 317 -39.87 0.87 23.34
CA TYR A 317 -39.51 2.24 22.96
C TYR A 317 -40.62 3.27 23.19
N LEU A 318 -41.88 2.83 23.33
CA LEU A 318 -43.06 3.68 23.49
C LEU A 318 -43.65 3.70 24.91
N MET A 319 -43.03 2.99 25.87
CA MET A 319 -43.32 3.08 27.31
C MET A 319 -42.23 3.88 28.02
#